data_AF-A0A3P6D0T5-F1
#
_entry.id   AF-A0A3P6D0T5-F1
#
_cell.length_a   1.000
_cell.length_b   1.000
_cell.length_c   1.000
_cell.angle_alpha   90.00
_cell.angle_beta   90.00
_cell.angle_gamma   90.00
#
_symmetry.space_group_name_H-M   'P 1'
#
loop_
_entity.id
_entity.type
_entity.pdbx_description
1 polymer ?
#
loop_
_entity_poly.entity_id
_entity_poly.type
_entity_poly.pdbx_seq_one_letter_code
_entity_poly.pdbx_strand_id
1 'polypeptide(L)'
;MSESFKWSSHVASHGLVFRGILPLMGADSKTIGDMISFGVQVAKKEGISNAGDLVVALRVLNLLQPLHVQYALLILNNDLQLISEIRITCTSTLY
;
A
#
# COMPACT_ATOMS: atom_id res chain seq x y z
N MET A 1 -6.83 24.16 0.45
CA MET A 1 -6.06 22.90 0.55
C MET A 1 -6.52 22.19 1.81
N SER A 2 -7.07 20.97 1.71
CA SER A 2 -7.68 20.27 2.86
C SER A 2 -6.62 19.86 3.88
N GLU A 3 -7.02 19.73 5.16
CA GLU A 3 -6.12 19.26 6.21
C GLU A 3 -5.62 17.84 5.95
N SER A 4 -6.48 16.95 5.45
CA SER A 4 -6.11 15.58 5.09
C SER A 4 -4.96 15.54 4.10
N PHE A 5 -4.94 16.44 3.11
CA PHE A 5 -3.84 16.54 2.15
C PHE A 5 -2.51 16.93 2.82
N LYS A 6 -2.54 17.86 3.78
CA LYS A 6 -1.34 18.29 4.52
C LYS A 6 -0.76 17.16 5.39
N TRP A 7 -1.62 16.35 6.00
CA TRP A 7 -1.20 15.20 6.79
C TRP A 7 -0.62 14.09 5.93
N SER A 8 -1.27 13.75 4.81
CA SER A 8 -0.77 12.75 3.87
C SER A 8 0.59 13.13 3.28
N SER A 9 0.80 14.41 2.93
CA SER A 9 2.09 14.87 2.42
C SER A 9 3.19 14.85 3.48
N HIS A 10 2.85 15.16 4.74
CA HIS A 10 3.77 15.04 5.86
C HIS A 10 4.18 13.59 6.12
N VAL A 11 3.25 12.63 6.09
CA VAL A 11 3.57 11.21 6.26
C VAL A 11 4.39 10.68 5.09
N ALA A 12 4.04 11.06 3.86
CA ALA A 12 4.78 10.66 2.66
C ALA A 12 6.24 11.15 2.69
N SER A 13 6.50 12.35 3.18
CA SER A 13 7.87 12.88 3.25
C SER A 13 8.77 12.13 4.23
N HIS A 14 8.22 11.55 5.31
CA HIS A 14 8.96 10.62 6.18
C HIS A 14 9.35 9.34 5.44
N GLY A 15 8.58 8.89 4.44
CA GLY A 15 8.95 7.75 3.60
C GLY A 15 10.26 7.97 2.83
N LEU A 16 10.60 9.22 2.49
CA LEU A 16 11.81 9.56 1.72
C LEU A 16 13.11 9.31 2.50
N VAL A 17 13.05 9.19 3.83
CA VAL A 17 14.25 8.92 4.65
C VAL A 17 14.64 7.43 4.64
N PHE A 18 13.76 6.55 4.15
CA PHE A 18 14.00 5.10 4.09
C PHE A 18 14.49 4.69 2.69
N ARG A 19 15.63 3.99 2.63
CA ARG A 19 16.17 3.51 1.35
C ARG A 19 15.23 2.49 0.70
N GLY A 20 15.01 2.66 -0.60
CA GLY A 20 14.20 1.75 -1.42
C GLY A 20 12.69 1.97 -1.33
N ILE A 21 12.22 2.99 -0.59
CA ILE A 21 10.81 3.36 -0.52
C ILE A 21 10.57 4.60 -1.40
N LEU A 22 9.59 4.51 -2.30
CA LEU A 22 9.11 5.63 -3.10
C LEU A 22 7.68 5.98 -2.66
N PRO A 23 7.49 7.01 -1.82
CA PRO A 23 6.18 7.37 -1.33
C PRO A 23 5.34 8.01 -2.44
N LEU A 24 4.13 7.48 -2.64
CA LEU A 24 3.18 7.99 -3.62
C LEU A 24 1.99 8.63 -2.91
N MET A 25 1.49 9.73 -3.45
CA MET A 25 0.31 10.42 -2.92
C MET A 25 -0.81 10.35 -3.95
N GLY A 26 -1.84 9.57 -3.64
CA GLY A 26 -3.03 9.42 -4.47
C GLY A 26 -4.20 10.27 -3.98
N ALA A 27 -5.25 10.35 -4.79
CA ALA A 27 -6.55 10.86 -4.34
C ALA A 27 -7.23 9.88 -3.38
N ASP A 28 -8.21 10.34 -2.60
CA ASP A 28 -9.01 9.47 -1.74
C ASP A 28 -9.70 8.39 -2.58
N SER A 29 -9.17 7.17 -2.47
CA SER A 29 -9.70 6.00 -3.15
C SER A 29 -10.78 5.32 -2.31
N LYS A 30 -11.86 4.90 -2.97
CA LYS A 30 -12.99 4.21 -2.32
C LYS A 30 -12.81 2.70 -2.27
N THR A 31 -11.95 2.11 -3.12
CA THR A 31 -11.78 0.66 -3.19
C THR A 31 -10.33 0.20 -3.17
N ILE A 32 -10.12 -1.05 -2.75
CA ILE A 32 -8.80 -1.68 -2.73
C ILE A 32 -8.22 -1.79 -4.13
N GLY A 33 -9.03 -2.19 -5.10
CA GLY A 33 -8.62 -2.30 -6.51
C GLY A 33 -8.11 -0.97 -7.05
N ASP A 34 -8.80 0.14 -6.73
CA ASP A 34 -8.39 1.47 -7.19
C ASP A 34 -7.04 1.92 -6.57
N MET A 35 -6.79 1.62 -5.28
CA MET A 35 -5.51 1.95 -4.64
C MET A 35 -4.34 1.17 -5.25
N ILE A 36 -4.53 -0.14 -5.47
CA ILE A 36 -3.50 -1.01 -6.05
C ILE A 36 -3.26 -0.63 -7.51
N SER A 37 -4.33 -0.40 -8.27
CA SER A 37 -4.26 0.04 -9.66
C SER A 37 -3.50 1.35 -9.81
N PHE A 38 -3.78 2.33 -8.94
CA PHE A 38 -3.03 3.58 -8.90
C PHE A 38 -1.53 3.34 -8.69
N GLY A 39 -1.15 2.55 -7.67
CA GLY A 39 0.25 2.25 -7.40
C GLY A 39 0.97 1.59 -8.57
N VAL A 40 0.33 0.60 -9.20
CA VAL A 40 0.88 -0.12 -10.36
C VAL A 40 0.99 0.78 -11.59
N GLN A 41 -0.01 1.61 -11.87
CA GLN A 41 0.03 2.55 -12.99
C GLN A 41 1.16 3.56 -12.84
N VAL A 42 1.36 4.09 -11.62
CA VAL A 42 2.49 5.00 -11.34
C VAL A 42 3.81 4.25 -11.50
N ALA A 43 3.95 3.04 -10.92
CA ALA A 43 5.18 2.26 -11.05
C ALA A 43 5.53 1.93 -12.52
N LYS A 44 4.53 1.61 -13.36
CA LYS A 44 4.72 1.40 -14.80
C LYS A 44 5.17 2.68 -15.51
N LYS A 45 4.51 3.80 -15.21
CA LYS A 45 4.84 5.10 -15.82
C LYS A 45 6.26 5.56 -15.49
N GLU A 46 6.70 5.32 -14.26
CA GLU A 46 8.05 5.67 -13.79
C GLU A 46 9.11 4.61 -14.18
N GLY A 47 8.74 3.57 -14.92
CA GLY A 47 9.67 2.51 -15.37
C GLY A 47 10.17 1.59 -14.24
N ILE A 48 9.49 1.57 -13.09
CA ILE A 48 9.82 0.74 -11.93
C ILE A 48 9.28 -0.68 -12.11
N SER A 49 8.13 -0.83 -12.76
CA SER A 49 7.50 -2.12 -13.04
C SER A 49 7.23 -2.29 -14.53
N ASN A 50 7.62 -3.45 -15.07
CA ASN A 50 7.46 -3.85 -16.46
C ASN A 50 6.43 -4.96 -16.60
N ALA A 51 5.99 -5.23 -17.84
CA ALA A 51 5.12 -6.36 -18.13
C ALA A 51 5.81 -7.70 -17.77
N GLY A 52 5.09 -8.57 -17.07
CA GLY A 52 5.59 -9.85 -16.58
C GLY A 52 6.09 -9.83 -15.13
N ASP A 53 6.31 -8.65 -14.55
CA ASP A 53 6.64 -8.50 -13.14
C ASP A 53 5.48 -8.94 -12.23
N LEU A 54 5.83 -9.45 -11.05
CA LEU A 54 4.89 -9.77 -9.99
C LEU A 54 4.68 -8.55 -9.09
N VAL A 55 3.42 -8.22 -8.80
CA VAL A 55 3.09 -7.12 -7.88
C VAL A 55 2.65 -7.71 -6.54
N VAL A 56 3.24 -7.19 -5.47
CA VAL A 56 2.85 -7.54 -4.10
C VAL A 56 2.33 -6.29 -3.41
N ALA A 57 1.07 -6.30 -2.99
CA ALA A 57 0.44 -5.20 -2.28
C ALA A 57 0.17 -5.58 -0.83
N LEU A 58 0.75 -4.84 0.12
CA LEU A 58 0.47 -4.99 1.55
C LEU A 58 -0.53 -3.91 1.98
N ARG A 59 -1.65 -4.34 2.58
CA ARG A 59 -2.68 -3.44 3.10
C ARG A 59 -2.92 -3.69 4.58
N VAL A 60 -3.06 -2.62 5.36
CA VAL A 60 -3.66 -2.67 6.69
C VAL A 60 -5.18 -2.79 6.54
N LEU A 61 -5.74 -3.92 6.94
CA LEU A 61 -7.18 -4.18 6.89
C LEU A 61 -7.92 -3.49 8.03
N ASN A 62 -7.36 -3.57 9.23
CA ASN A 62 -8.00 -3.13 10.46
C ASN A 62 -6.95 -2.86 11.54
N LEU A 63 -7.13 -1.74 12.25
CA LEU A 63 -6.47 -1.42 13.51
C LEU A 63 -7.47 -1.69 14.62
N LEU A 64 -7.68 -2.98 14.93
CA LEU A 64 -8.60 -3.40 15.97
C LEU A 64 -7.88 -3.24 17.30
N GLN A 65 -7.96 -2.04 17.90
CA GLN A 65 -7.26 -1.68 19.15
C GLN A 65 -5.73 -1.59 18.96
N PRO A 66 -4.99 -0.85 19.81
CA PRO A 66 -3.55 -0.65 19.65
C PRO A 66 -2.68 -1.93 19.64
N LEU A 67 -3.26 -3.11 19.88
CA LEU A 67 -2.56 -4.39 19.97
C LEU A 67 -2.86 -5.38 18.83
N HIS A 68 -3.87 -5.16 17.99
CA HIS A 68 -4.22 -6.08 16.90
C HIS A 68 -4.27 -5.36 15.55
N VAL A 69 -3.27 -5.63 14.72
CA VAL A 69 -3.22 -5.13 13.35
C VAL A 69 -3.41 -6.29 12.39
N GLN A 70 -4.44 -6.21 11.57
CA GLN A 70 -4.66 -7.15 10.48
C GLN A 70 -4.10 -6.58 9.19
N TYR A 71 -3.32 -7.38 8.50
CA TYR A 71 -2.79 -7.08 7.19
C TYR A 71 -3.28 -8.10 6.16
N ALA A 72 -3.44 -7.65 4.92
CA ALA A 72 -3.55 -8.53 3.77
C ALA A 72 -2.36 -8.28 2.85
N LEU A 73 -1.66 -9.36 2.52
CA LEU A 73 -0.68 -9.39 1.44
C LEU A 73 -1.39 -9.96 0.20
N LEU A 74 -1.52 -9.14 -0.81
CA LEU A 74 -2.17 -9.48 -2.08
C LEU A 74 -1.08 -9.70 -3.12
N ILE A 75 -1.03 -10.91 -3.66
CA ILE A 75 -0.13 -11.30 -4.75
C ILE A 75 -0.91 -11.19 -6.04
N LEU A 76 -0.49 -10.31 -6.93
CA LEU A 76 -1.22 -9.95 -8.14
C LEU A 76 -0.34 -10.16 -9.36
N ASN A 77 -0.95 -10.58 -10.47
CA ASN A 77 -0.29 -10.48 -11.76
C ASN A 77 -0.28 -9.02 -12.25
N ASN A 78 0.39 -8.80 -13.37
CA ASN A 78 0.56 -7.48 -13.95
C ASN A 78 -0.74 -6.85 -14.51
N ASP A 79 -1.76 -7.69 -14.71
CA ASP A 79 -3.14 -7.31 -15.08
C ASP A 79 -4.02 -7.06 -13.84
N LEU A 80 -3.41 -6.94 -12.65
CA LEU A 80 -4.08 -6.72 -11.37
C LEU A 80 -5.05 -7.83 -10.97
N GLN A 81 -4.93 -9.01 -11.58
CA GLN A 81 -5.71 -10.17 -11.17
C GLN A 81 -5.08 -10.78 -9.92
N LEU A 82 -5.91 -10.99 -8.90
CA LEU A 82 -5.49 -11.60 -7.65
C LEU A 82 -5.10 -13.06 -7.91
N ILE A 83 -3.85 -13.39 -7.66
CA ILE A 83 -3.34 -14.77 -7.68
C ILE A 83 -3.57 -15.40 -6.30
N SER A 84 -3.26 -14.66 -5.23
CA SER A 84 -3.36 -15.15 -3.85
C SER A 84 -3.51 -14.01 -2.85
N GLU A 85 -4.19 -14.29 -1.74
CA GLU A 85 -4.30 -13.39 -0.59
C GLU A 85 -3.82 -14.12 0.67
N ILE A 86 -2.86 -13.51 1.37
CA ILE A 86 -2.39 -13.99 2.67
C ILE A 86 -2.83 -12.98 3.72
N ARG A 87 -3.63 -13.43 4.69
CA ARG A 87 -4.03 -12.62 5.84
C ARG A 87 -3.09 -12.85 6.99
N ILE A 88 -2.52 -11.76 7.51
CA ILE A 88 -1.60 -11.76 8.63
C ILE A 88 -2.27 -11.00 9.77
N THR A 89 -2.40 -11.63 10.93
CA THR A 89 -2.85 -10.94 12.14
C THR A 89 -1.65 -10.81 13.06
N CYS A 90 -1.23 -9.57 13.30
CA CYS A 90 -0.18 -9.26 14.26
C CYS A 90 -0.81 -8.93 15.61
N THR A 91 -0.49 -9.73 16.61
CA THR A 91 -0.87 -9.50 18.01
C THR A 91 0.37 -9.00 18.75
N SER A 92 0.42 -7.71 19.05
CA SER A 92 1.50 -7.17 19.88
C SER A 92 1.14 -7.40 21.34
N THR A 93 1.79 -8.36 21.99
CA THR A 93 1.82 -8.42 23.47
C THR A 93 2.86 -7.43 23.94
N LEU A 94 2.43 -6.26 24.40
CA LEU A 94 3.27 -5.38 25.23
C LEU A 94 3.56 -6.16 26.53
N TYR A 95 4.82 -6.57 26.72
CA TYR A 95 5.36 -6.97 28.03
C TYR A 95 5.96 -5.74 28.71
#